data_AF-A0A3M6YJ59-F1
#
_entry.id   AF-A0A3M6YJ59-F1
#
_cell.length_a   1.000
_cell.length_b   1.000
_cell.length_c   1.000
_cell.angle_alpha   90.00
_cell.angle_beta   90.00
_cell.angle_gamma   90.00
#
_symmetry.space_group_name_H-M   'P 1'
#
loop_
_entity.id
_entity.type
_entity.pdbx_description
1 polymer ?
#
loop_
_entity_poly.entity_id
_entity_poly.type
_entity_poly.pdbx_seq_one_letter_code
_entity_poly.pdbx_strand_id
1 'polypeptide(L)'
;MRLPPLSVITTWPVPNYTHPQTHGRALLITNLLLITLVLLAVLGRLYARLIIKRWYGADDSMIVLACLATVGMNTVVILANERYGWNRHIYDIPTEMIASAGKIAFVAKLAFVFAATFTRLSLIAFYYRLVKDSGLRWFKGVLHASLAWTVAVWVCFVCQTIWLCR
;
A
#
# COMPACT_ATOMS: atom_id res chain seq x y z
N MET A 1 -18.54 -3.01 0.97
CA MET A 1 -18.55 -3.24 2.44
C MET A 1 -19.86 -3.90 2.78
N ARG A 2 -19.87 -5.03 3.51
CA ARG A 2 -21.13 -5.62 3.98
C ARG A 2 -21.64 -4.73 5.11
N LEU A 3 -22.87 -4.23 5.00
CA LEU A 3 -23.49 -3.44 6.07
C LEU A 3 -23.60 -4.33 7.32
N PRO A 4 -23.29 -3.80 8.52
CA PRO A 4 -23.49 -4.55 9.75
C PRO A 4 -24.97 -4.92 9.90
N PRO A 5 -25.30 -6.06 10.54
CA PRO A 5 -26.67 -6.46 10.77
C PRO A 5 -27.41 -5.41 11.61
N LEU A 6 -28.71 -5.27 11.40
CA LEU A 6 -29.54 -4.24 12.06
C LEU A 6 -29.44 -4.30 13.59
N SER A 7 -29.29 -5.50 14.16
CA SER A 7 -29.10 -5.71 15.60
C SER A 7 -27.86 -5.02 16.17
N VAL A 8 -26.85 -4.76 15.34
CA VAL A 8 -25.63 -4.03 15.73
C VAL A 8 -25.78 -2.53 15.51
N ILE A 9 -26.53 -2.12 14.48
CA ILE A 9 -26.76 -0.69 14.21
C ILE A 9 -27.63 -0.08 15.31
N THR A 10 -28.61 -0.82 15.83
CA THR A 10 -29.50 -0.36 16.91
C THR A 10 -28.80 -0.21 18.26
N THR A 11 -27.63 -0.81 18.46
CA THR A 11 -26.85 -0.66 19.70
C THR A 11 -25.87 0.52 19.67
N TRP A 12 -25.77 1.23 18.54
CA TRP A 12 -24.86 2.37 18.43
C TRP A 12 -25.33 3.57 19.25
N PRO A 13 -24.39 4.34 19.83
CA PRO A 13 -24.72 5.60 20.49
C PRO A 13 -25.22 6.63 19.47
N VAL A 14 -25.91 7.67 19.96
CA VAL A 14 -26.40 8.76 19.11
C VAL A 14 -25.21 9.40 18.37
N PRO A 15 -25.23 9.48 17.03
CA PRO A 15 -24.17 10.09 16.25
C PRO A 15 -23.88 11.53 16.67
N ASN A 16 -22.61 11.87 16.84
CA ASN A 16 -22.18 13.24 17.11
C ASN A 16 -21.44 13.82 15.91
N TYR A 17 -22.16 14.53 15.05
CA TYR A 17 -21.59 15.16 13.86
C TYR A 17 -20.91 16.51 14.14
N THR A 18 -21.16 17.16 15.29
CA THR A 18 -20.63 18.50 15.61
C THR A 18 -19.27 18.43 16.31
N HIS A 19 -19.11 17.50 17.26
CA HIS A 19 -17.86 17.26 17.99
C HIS A 19 -17.55 15.75 18.09
N PRO A 20 -17.28 15.08 16.96
CA PRO A 20 -17.01 13.64 16.96
C PRO A 20 -15.75 13.32 17.77
N GLN A 21 -15.76 12.18 18.47
CA GLN A 21 -14.54 11.67 19.08
C GLN A 21 -13.61 11.16 17.99
N THR A 22 -12.46 11.82 17.85
CA THR A 22 -11.44 11.42 16.88
C THR A 22 -10.37 10.55 17.52
N HIS A 23 -10.03 9.45 16.87
CA HIS A 23 -8.78 8.74 17.07
C HIS A 23 -7.64 9.73 16.77
N GLY A 24 -6.81 10.01 17.78
CA GLY A 24 -5.80 11.07 17.72
C GLY A 24 -4.74 10.89 16.62
N ARG A 25 -3.71 11.74 16.64
CA ARG A 25 -2.70 11.85 15.56
C ARG A 25 -1.68 10.70 15.53
N ALA A 26 -1.92 9.61 16.25
CA ALA A 26 -1.01 8.45 16.34
C ALA A 26 -0.74 7.80 14.98
N LEU A 27 -1.77 7.72 14.12
CA LEU A 27 -1.62 7.17 12.78
C LEU A 27 -0.71 8.05 11.91
N LEU A 28 -0.87 9.37 11.98
CA LEU A 28 -0.05 10.32 11.24
C LEU A 28 1.42 10.24 11.67
N ILE A 29 1.69 10.22 12.97
CA ILE A 29 3.06 10.12 13.51
C ILE A 29 3.72 8.82 13.04
N THR A 30 3.04 7.68 13.20
CA THR A 30 3.54 6.37 12.76
C THR A 30 3.83 6.35 11.26
N ASN A 31 2.94 6.94 10.46
CA ASN A 31 3.08 7.00 9.01
C ASN A 31 4.33 7.81 8.58
N LEU A 32 4.55 8.97 9.21
CA LEU A 32 5.71 9.82 8.96
C LEU A 32 7.04 9.14 9.36
N LEU A 33 7.06 8.43 10.49
CA LEU A 33 8.24 7.68 10.91
C LEU A 33 8.56 6.53 9.96
N LEU A 34 7.56 5.78 9.51
CA LEU A 34 7.79 4.66 8.59
C LEU A 34 8.19 5.13 7.18
N ILE A 35 7.59 6.20 6.66
CA ILE A 35 7.96 6.69 5.33
C ILE A 35 9.37 7.28 5.29
N THR A 36 9.82 7.93 6.38
CA THR A 36 11.21 8.41 6.47
C THR A 36 12.20 7.24 6.44
N LEU A 37 11.93 6.16 7.17
CA LEU A 37 12.74 4.94 7.10
C LEU A 37 12.77 4.32 5.70
N VAL A 38 11.62 4.26 5.02
CA VAL A 38 11.54 3.76 3.64
C VAL A 38 12.37 4.62 2.69
N LEU A 39 12.26 5.95 2.78
CA LEU A 39 13.03 6.87 1.94
C LEU A 39 14.53 6.71 2.18
N LEU A 40 14.97 6.62 3.44
CA LEU A 40 16.38 6.40 3.77
C LEU A 40 16.89 5.06 3.20
N ALA A 41 16.11 3.98 3.30
CA ALA A 41 16.48 2.68 2.76
C ALA A 41 16.59 2.70 1.22
N VAL A 42 15.63 3.34 0.53
CA VAL A 42 15.64 3.45 -0.93
C VAL A 42 16.79 4.34 -1.41
N LEU A 43 17.01 5.49 -0.76
CA LEU A 43 18.13 6.38 -1.07
C LEU A 43 19.48 5.69 -0.84
N GLY A 44 19.64 4.98 0.27
CA GLY A 44 20.85 4.19 0.55
C GLY A 44 21.09 3.12 -0.51
N ARG A 45 20.04 2.42 -0.96
CA ARG A 45 20.12 1.45 -2.06
C ARG A 45 20.55 2.11 -3.37
N LEU A 46 19.91 3.22 -3.75
CA LEU A 46 20.23 3.94 -4.98
C LEU A 46 21.66 4.51 -4.94
N TYR A 47 22.09 5.06 -3.80
CA TYR A 47 23.45 5.54 -3.60
C TYR A 47 24.48 4.43 -3.80
N ALA A 48 24.29 3.28 -3.14
CA ALA A 48 25.19 2.15 -3.30
C ALA A 48 25.24 1.62 -4.74
N ARG A 49 24.14 1.72 -5.50
CA ARG A 49 24.06 1.21 -6.87
C ARG A 49 24.64 2.18 -7.90
N LEU A 50 24.23 3.44 -7.82
CA LEU A 50 24.62 4.48 -8.77
C LEU A 50 26.04 5.00 -8.53
N ILE A 51 26.44 5.19 -7.28
CA ILE A 51 27.73 5.80 -6.94
C ILE A 51 28.81 4.74 -6.73
N ILE A 52 28.54 3.71 -5.91
CA ILE A 52 29.55 2.71 -5.55
C ILE A 52 29.71 1.66 -6.67
N LYS A 53 28.60 1.06 -7.12
CA LYS A 53 28.63 0.02 -8.18
C LYS A 53 28.60 0.58 -9.60
N ARG A 54 28.21 1.85 -9.80
CA ARG A 54 28.04 2.52 -11.11
C ARG A 54 27.24 1.71 -12.13
N TRP A 55 26.20 1.03 -11.67
CA TRP A 55 25.37 0.19 -12.52
C TRP A 55 23.90 0.32 -12.16
N TYR A 56 23.07 0.56 -13.16
CA TYR A 56 21.62 0.71 -13.03
C TYR A 56 20.90 -0.54 -13.54
N GLY A 57 20.18 -1.22 -12.66
CA GLY A 57 19.41 -2.41 -13.01
C GLY A 57 17.92 -2.15 -13.14
N ALA A 58 17.21 -3.07 -13.81
CA ALA A 58 15.74 -3.07 -13.82
C ALA A 58 15.14 -3.11 -12.39
N ASP A 59 15.81 -3.80 -11.46
CA ASP A 59 15.52 -3.80 -10.02
C ASP A 59 15.44 -2.38 -9.41
N ASP A 60 16.34 -1.49 -9.80
CA ASP A 60 16.41 -0.12 -9.28
C ASP A 60 15.24 0.74 -9.80
N SER A 61 14.80 0.51 -11.04
CA SER A 61 13.58 1.17 -11.55
C SER A 61 12.31 0.70 -10.82
N MET A 62 12.24 -0.59 -10.50
CA MET A 62 11.09 -1.18 -9.79
C MET A 62 10.99 -0.66 -8.35
N ILE A 63 12.11 -0.53 -7.64
CA ILE A 63 12.08 0.00 -6.27
C ILE A 63 11.72 1.48 -6.24
N VAL A 64 12.13 2.26 -7.25
CA VAL A 64 11.73 3.68 -7.38
C VAL A 64 10.22 3.79 -7.62
N LEU A 65 9.66 2.97 -8.52
CA LEU A 65 8.22 2.93 -8.75
C LEU A 65 7.46 2.48 -7.49
N ALA A 66 7.98 1.49 -6.76
CA ALA A 66 7.43 1.06 -5.48
C ALA A 66 7.42 2.20 -4.44
N CYS A 67 8.51 2.96 -4.37
CA CYS A 67 8.64 4.11 -3.48
C CYS A 67 7.61 5.19 -3.82
N LEU A 68 7.48 5.55 -5.10
CA LEU A 68 6.48 6.52 -5.56
C LEU A 68 5.05 6.08 -5.21
N ALA A 69 4.71 4.81 -5.45
CA ALA A 69 3.41 4.27 -5.08
C ALA A 69 3.17 4.28 -3.55
N THR A 70 4.21 4.02 -2.76
CA THR A 70 4.15 4.06 -1.29
C THR A 70 3.94 5.49 -0.77
N VAL A 71 4.65 6.46 -1.33
CA VAL A 71 4.45 7.88 -1.01
C VAL A 71 3.03 8.31 -1.37
N GLY A 72 2.56 7.97 -2.57
CA GLY A 72 1.19 8.26 -3.00
C GLY A 72 0.15 7.66 -2.07
N MET A 73 0.31 6.39 -1.68
CA MET A 73 -0.57 5.74 -0.70
C MET A 73 -0.60 6.49 0.63
N ASN A 74 0.56 6.86 1.18
CA ASN A 74 0.64 7.59 2.45
C ASN A 74 -0.03 8.96 2.37
N THR A 75 0.18 9.71 1.29
CA THR A 75 -0.50 10.99 1.08
C THR A 75 -2.02 10.83 1.06
N VAL A 76 -2.53 9.80 0.35
CA VAL A 76 -3.97 9.52 0.28
C VAL A 76 -4.54 9.13 1.64
N VAL A 77 -3.82 8.32 2.44
CA VAL A 77 -4.26 7.92 3.79
C VAL A 77 -4.26 9.08 4.77
N ILE A 78 -3.25 9.96 4.71
CA ILE A 78 -3.20 11.18 5.52
C ILE A 78 -4.38 12.09 5.15
N LEU A 79 -4.61 12.29 3.85
CA LEU A 79 -5.76 13.06 3.36
C LEU A 79 -7.09 12.47 3.84
N ALA A 80 -7.22 11.14 3.83
CA ALA A 80 -8.41 10.43 4.29
C ALA A 80 -8.71 10.68 5.78
N ASN A 81 -7.67 10.71 6.61
CA ASN A 81 -7.78 10.97 8.05
C ASN A 81 -8.15 12.41 8.36
N GLU A 82 -7.50 13.38 7.70
CA GLU A 82 -7.69 14.80 7.96
C GLU A 82 -9.02 15.32 7.37
N ARG A 83 -9.41 14.87 6.18
CA ARG A 83 -10.55 15.45 5.44
C ARG A 83 -11.75 14.54 5.24
N TYR A 84 -11.61 13.22 5.35
CA TYR A 84 -12.68 12.28 5.01
C TYR A 84 -13.14 11.42 6.19
N GLY A 85 -12.81 11.84 7.41
CA GLY A 85 -13.36 11.25 8.62
C GLY A 85 -12.88 9.82 8.89
N TRP A 86 -11.73 9.39 8.37
CA TRP A 86 -11.18 8.08 8.73
C TRP A 86 -10.65 8.02 10.17
N ASN A 87 -10.61 9.16 10.84
CA ASN A 87 -10.21 9.30 12.23
C ASN A 87 -11.38 9.18 13.22
N ARG A 88 -12.60 8.83 12.82
CA ARG A 88 -13.77 8.72 13.71
C ARG A 88 -14.54 7.41 13.51
N HIS A 89 -15.43 7.09 14.44
CA HIS A 89 -16.27 5.91 14.33
C HIS A 89 -17.28 6.01 13.18
N ILE A 90 -17.69 4.84 12.65
CA ILE A 90 -18.57 4.76 11.47
C ILE A 90 -19.91 5.50 11.65
N TYR A 91 -20.43 5.56 12.88
CA TYR A 91 -21.68 6.24 13.19
C TYR A 91 -21.54 7.78 13.19
N ASP A 92 -20.35 8.32 13.44
CA ASP A 92 -20.06 9.77 13.46
C ASP A 92 -19.70 10.33 12.06
N ILE A 93 -19.74 9.49 11.02
CA ILE A 93 -19.44 9.89 9.64
C ILE A 93 -20.74 10.34 8.97
N PRO A 94 -20.82 11.60 8.48
CA PRO A 94 -21.98 12.06 7.72
C PRO A 94 -22.16 11.24 6.44
N THR A 95 -23.40 10.95 6.06
CA THR A 95 -23.71 10.06 4.93
C THR A 95 -23.22 10.61 3.60
N GLU A 96 -23.14 11.93 3.45
CA GLU A 96 -22.57 12.61 2.28
C GLU A 96 -21.07 12.33 2.11
N MET A 97 -20.34 12.05 3.18
CA MET A 97 -18.90 11.78 3.14
C MET A 97 -18.59 10.34 2.77
N ILE A 98 -19.53 9.41 2.93
CA ILE A 98 -19.32 7.96 2.71
C ILE A 98 -18.89 7.68 1.27
N ALA A 99 -19.52 8.31 0.28
CA ALA A 99 -19.18 8.11 -1.13
C ALA A 99 -17.75 8.59 -1.44
N SER A 100 -17.35 9.73 -0.88
CA SER A 100 -16.01 10.29 -1.07
C SER A 100 -14.94 9.48 -0.34
N ALA A 101 -15.22 9.04 0.88
CA ALA A 101 -14.36 8.13 1.64
C ALA A 101 -14.17 6.80 0.91
N GLY A 102 -15.20 6.28 0.24
CA GLY A 102 -15.13 5.09 -0.60
C GLY A 102 -14.19 5.25 -1.80
N LYS A 103 -14.26 6.37 -2.52
CA LYS A 103 -13.35 6.69 -3.64
C LYS A 103 -11.89 6.73 -3.20
N ILE A 104 -11.63 7.32 -2.03
CA ILE A 104 -10.28 7.41 -1.46
C ILE A 104 -9.77 6.06 -0.98
N ALA A 105 -10.64 5.25 -0.37
CA ALA A 105 -10.31 3.87 -0.01
C ALA A 105 -9.91 3.06 -1.24
N PHE A 106 -10.60 3.26 -2.37
CA PHE A 106 -10.28 2.61 -3.64
C PHE A 106 -8.89 2.99 -4.13
N VAL A 107 -8.58 4.30 -4.19
CA VAL A 107 -7.26 4.79 -4.63
C VAL A 107 -6.15 4.30 -3.70
N ALA A 108 -6.37 4.33 -2.38
CA ALA A 108 -5.40 3.85 -1.39
C ALA A 108 -5.11 2.35 -1.55
N LYS A 109 -6.14 1.52 -1.74
CA LYS A 109 -5.99 0.08 -2.00
C LYS A 109 -5.21 -0.19 -3.27
N LEU A 110 -5.51 0.54 -4.34
CA LEU A 110 -4.82 0.38 -5.61
C LEU A 110 -3.33 0.74 -5.48
N ALA A 111 -3.03 1.89 -4.87
CA ALA A 111 -1.67 2.34 -4.61
C ALA A 111 -0.88 1.33 -3.74
N PHE A 112 -1.52 0.76 -2.71
CA PHE A 112 -0.93 -0.30 -1.89
C PHE A 112 -0.58 -1.55 -2.70
N VAL A 113 -1.51 -2.01 -3.54
CA VAL A 113 -1.31 -3.19 -4.39
C VAL A 113 -0.14 -2.98 -5.34
N PHE A 114 -0.03 -1.81 -5.97
CA PHE A 114 1.13 -1.46 -6.80
C PHE A 114 2.44 -1.38 -6.01
N ALA A 115 2.44 -0.71 -4.86
CA ALA A 115 3.63 -0.59 -4.02
C ALA A 115 4.16 -1.96 -3.58
N ALA A 116 3.27 -2.84 -3.12
CA ALA A 116 3.62 -4.18 -2.65
C ALA A 116 4.16 -5.06 -3.79
N THR A 117 3.60 -4.97 -4.99
CA THR A 117 4.01 -5.81 -6.13
C THR A 117 5.33 -5.35 -6.71
N PHE A 118 5.53 -4.04 -6.91
CA PHE A 118 6.82 -3.52 -7.36
C PHE A 118 7.95 -3.81 -6.36
N THR A 119 7.67 -3.77 -5.05
CA THR A 119 8.65 -4.17 -4.02
C THR A 119 9.05 -5.64 -4.15
N ARG A 120 8.07 -6.54 -4.33
CA ARG A 120 8.33 -7.98 -4.53
C ARG A 120 9.07 -8.25 -5.84
N LEU A 121 8.72 -7.55 -6.91
CA LEU A 121 9.37 -7.69 -8.21
C LEU A 121 10.83 -7.22 -8.16
N SER A 122 11.12 -6.11 -7.48
CA SER A 122 12.50 -5.66 -7.19
C SER A 122 13.29 -6.74 -6.45
N LEU A 123 12.73 -7.32 -5.37
CA LEU A 123 13.38 -8.40 -4.64
C LEU A 123 13.65 -9.64 -5.52
N ILE A 124 12.67 -10.07 -6.32
CA ILE A 124 12.82 -11.21 -7.22
C ILE A 124 13.90 -10.93 -8.29
N ALA A 125 13.91 -9.74 -8.88
CA ALA A 125 14.94 -9.32 -9.84
C ALA A 125 16.34 -9.31 -9.20
N PHE A 126 16.44 -8.86 -7.95
CA PHE A 126 17.67 -8.93 -7.16
C PHE A 126 18.15 -10.38 -6.97
N TYR A 127 17.25 -11.30 -6.61
CA TYR A 127 17.58 -12.72 -6.45
C TYR A 127 17.97 -13.40 -7.77
N TYR A 128 17.31 -13.07 -8.88
CA TYR A 128 17.70 -13.58 -10.21
C TYR A 128 19.13 -13.20 -10.56
N ARG A 129 19.54 -11.97 -10.25
CA ARG A 129 20.92 -11.55 -10.46
C ARG A 129 21.88 -12.27 -9.52
N LEU A 130 21.53 -12.40 -8.24
CA LEU A 130 22.39 -13.05 -7.24
C LEU A 130 22.68 -14.51 -7.60
N VAL A 131 21.70 -15.24 -8.13
CA VAL A 131 21.81 -16.68 -8.44
C VAL A 131 22.22 -16.94 -9.90
N LYS A 132 22.48 -15.89 -10.69
CA LYS A 132 22.95 -16.05 -12.08
C LYS A 132 24.23 -16.88 -12.15
N ASP A 133 25.16 -16.65 -11.23
CA ASP A 133 26.51 -17.24 -11.23
C ASP A 133 26.65 -18.47 -10.31
N SER A 134 25.64 -18.78 -9.49
CA SER A 134 25.73 -19.81 -8.45
C SER A 134 25.41 -21.24 -8.92
N GLY A 135 25.01 -21.45 -10.18
CA GLY A 135 24.71 -22.78 -10.72
C GLY A 135 23.46 -23.49 -10.18
N LEU A 136 22.75 -22.92 -9.20
CA LEU A 136 21.54 -23.51 -8.59
C LEU A 136 20.31 -23.44 -9.52
N ARG A 137 20.13 -24.49 -10.33
CA ARG A 137 18.98 -24.60 -11.27
C ARG A 137 17.62 -24.68 -10.57
N TRP A 138 17.54 -25.38 -9.42
CA TRP A 138 16.28 -25.50 -8.66
C TRP A 138 15.80 -24.14 -8.13
N PHE A 139 16.72 -23.28 -7.68
CA PHE A 139 16.39 -21.96 -7.14
C PHE A 139 15.82 -21.04 -8.22
N LYS A 140 16.30 -21.15 -9.46
CA LYS A 140 15.70 -20.43 -10.60
C LYS A 140 14.22 -20.83 -10.80
N GLY A 141 13.89 -22.11 -10.63
CA GLY A 141 12.50 -22.58 -10.66
C GLY A 141 11.63 -21.94 -9.58
N VAL A 142 12.13 -21.83 -8.35
CA VAL A 142 11.44 -21.15 -7.23
C VAL A 142 11.23 -19.66 -7.52
N LEU A 143 12.21 -18.99 -8.15
CA LEU A 143 12.05 -17.60 -8.55
C LEU A 143 10.98 -17.41 -9.63
N HIS A 144 10.91 -18.31 -10.62
CA HIS A 144 9.86 -18.27 -11.64
C HIS A 144 8.48 -18.50 -11.03
N ALA A 145 8.35 -19.47 -10.11
CA ALA A 145 7.11 -19.70 -9.38
C ALA A 145 6.70 -18.49 -8.52
N SER A 146 7.66 -17.87 -7.82
CA SER A 146 7.42 -16.68 -7.00
C SER A 146 7.03 -15.45 -7.83
N LEU A 147 7.62 -15.32 -9.02
CA LEU A 147 7.26 -14.28 -10.00
C LEU A 147 5.83 -14.49 -10.49
N ALA A 148 5.51 -15.70 -10.96
CA ALA A 148 4.16 -16.06 -11.42
C ALA A 148 3.10 -15.84 -10.33
N TRP A 149 3.40 -16.25 -9.10
CA TRP A 149 2.53 -16.02 -7.94
C TRP A 149 2.32 -14.53 -7.67
N THR A 150 3.40 -13.73 -7.68
CA THR A 150 3.30 -12.28 -7.44
C THR A 150 2.45 -11.59 -8.50
N VAL A 151 2.61 -11.96 -9.77
CA VAL A 151 1.81 -11.42 -10.87
C VAL A 151 0.35 -11.88 -10.78
N ALA A 152 0.10 -13.15 -10.48
CA ALA A 152 -1.25 -13.68 -10.30
C ALA A 152 -1.99 -12.97 -9.17
N VAL A 153 -1.34 -12.79 -8.01
CA VAL A 153 -1.87 -12.05 -6.88
C VAL A 153 -2.16 -10.60 -7.28
N TRP A 154 -1.26 -9.94 -7.99
CA TRP A 154 -1.48 -8.56 -8.47
C TRP A 154 -2.75 -8.46 -9.33
N VAL A 155 -2.88 -9.33 -10.33
CA VAL A 155 -4.05 -9.36 -11.22
C VAL A 155 -5.33 -9.63 -10.41
N CYS A 156 -5.33 -10.63 -9.53
CA CYS A 156 -6.47 -10.94 -8.69
C CYS A 156 -6.89 -9.75 -7.82
N PHE A 157 -5.95 -9.08 -7.14
CA PHE A 157 -6.28 -7.93 -6.28
C PHE A 157 -6.76 -6.72 -7.08
N VAL A 158 -6.21 -6.47 -8.27
CA VAL A 158 -6.69 -5.41 -9.17
C VAL A 158 -8.11 -5.71 -9.64
N CYS A 159 -8.37 -6.93 -10.13
CA CYS A 159 -9.70 -7.36 -10.55
C CYS A 159 -10.73 -7.29 -9.41
N GLN A 160 -10.36 -7.77 -8.22
CA GLN A 160 -11.21 -7.64 -7.02
C GLN A 160 -11.52 -6.18 -6.71
N THR A 161 -10.52 -5.30 -6.78
CA THR A 161 -10.72 -3.87 -6.48
C THR A 161 -11.63 -3.20 -7.50
N ILE A 162 -11.49 -3.52 -8.79
CA ILE A 162 -12.33 -2.99 -9.88
C ILE A 162 -13.76 -3.53 -9.78
N TRP A 163 -13.93 -4.84 -9.58
CA TRP A 163 -15.24 -5.49 -9.57
C TRP A 163 -16.02 -5.31 -8.27
N LEU A 164 -15.35 -4.98 -7.15
CA LEU A 164 -16.00 -4.62 -5.89
C LEU A 164 -16.74 -3.27 -5.97
N CYS A 165 -16.47 -2.46 -6.99
CA CYS A 165 -17.17 -1.19 -7.24
C CYS A 165 -18.48 -1.34 -8.02
N ARG A 166 -19.07 -2.54 -8.10
CA ARG A 166 -20.47 -2.75 -8.49
C ARG A 166 -21.38 -2.89 -7.28
#